data_AF-A0A2S8ZLE5-F1
#
_entry.id   AF-A0A2S8ZLE5-F1
#
_cell.length_a   1.000
_cell.length_b   1.000
_cell.length_c   1.000
_cell.angle_alpha   90.00
_cell.angle_beta   90.00
_cell.angle_gamma   90.00
#
_symmetry.space_group_name_H-M   'P 1'
#
loop_
_entity.id
_entity.type
_entity.pdbx_description
1 polymer ?
#
loop_
_entity_poly.entity_id
_entity_poly.type
_entity_poly.pdbx_seq_one_letter_code
_entity_poly.pdbx_strand_id
1 'polypeptide(L)' 'MEIKIYNNNTFIFKIVVPKNDKNNSIEGIMTITNKLPSTIQPQFVKIQEEEVSQIYCISNNHSDYISLESRIGYEVISL' A
#
# COMPACT_ATOMS: atom_id res chain seq x y z
N MET A 1 8.44 -5.52 -16.32
CA MET A 1 7.82 -6.22 -15.17
C MET A 1 6.35 -6.34 -15.51
N GLU A 2 5.91 -7.49 -16.00
CA GLU A 2 4.51 -7.73 -16.36
C GLU A 2 3.70 -8.00 -15.09
N ILE A 3 2.65 -7.21 -14.88
CA ILE A 3 1.69 -7.43 -13.80
C ILE A 3 0.80 -8.60 -14.23
N LYS A 4 1.08 -9.81 -13.70
CA LYS A 4 0.19 -10.96 -13.85
C LYS A 4 -1.05 -10.71 -12.98
N ILE A 5 -2.23 -10.65 -13.59
CA ILE A 5 -3.51 -10.54 -12.87
C ILE A 5 -3.76 -11.87 -12.15
N TYR A 6 -3.68 -11.84 -10.82
CA TYR A 6 -3.97 -12.98 -9.95
C TYR A 6 -5.46 -12.95 -9.56
N ASN A 7 -6.32 -13.64 -10.34
CA ASN A 7 -7.78 -13.75 -10.15
C ASN A 7 -8.62 -12.47 -10.34
N ASN A 8 -9.82 -12.63 -10.91
CA ASN A 8 -10.79 -11.56 -11.22
C ASN A 8 -11.30 -10.74 -10.02
N ASN A 9 -10.90 -11.08 -8.79
CA ASN A 9 -11.35 -10.44 -7.56
C ASN A 9 -10.23 -9.74 -6.79
N THR A 10 -9.05 -9.55 -7.39
CA THR A 10 -7.97 -8.77 -6.75
C THR A 10 -7.73 -7.47 -7.49
N PHE A 11 -7.36 -6.43 -6.75
CA PHE A 11 -6.96 -5.14 -7.30
C PHE A 11 -5.67 -4.67 -6.64
N ILE A 12 -4.95 -3.83 -7.37
CA ILE A 12 -3.66 -3.29 -6.97
C ILE A 12 -3.85 -1.84 -6.57
N PHE A 13 -3.19 -1.44 -5.49
CA PHE A 13 -3.12 -0.05 -5.08
C PHE A 13 -1.72 0.25 -4.54
N LYS A 14 -1.41 1.54 -4.41
CA LYS A 14 -0.16 2.01 -3.81
C LYS A 14 -0.44 3.01 -2.70
N ILE A 15 0.36 2.96 -1.64
CA ILE A 15 0.40 3.96 -0.58
C ILE A 15 1.57 4.89 -0.88
N VAL A 16 1.32 6.20 -0.87
CA VAL A 16 2.34 7.23 -1.13
C VAL A 16 2.85 7.78 0.20
N VAL A 17 4.13 7.55 0.48
CA VAL A 17 4.77 7.95 1.72
C VAL A 17 5.96 8.86 1.40
N PRO A 18 6.17 9.98 2.11
CA PRO A 18 7.39 10.77 1.92
C PRO A 18 8.65 9.92 2.15
N LYS A 19 9.67 10.08 1.31
CA LYS A 19 10.91 9.31 1.37
C LYS A 19 11.65 9.47 2.70
N ASN A 20 11.55 10.65 3.30
CA ASN A 20 12.19 10.96 4.59
C ASN A 20 11.32 10.57 5.80
N ASP A 21 10.12 10.01 5.58
CA ASP A 21 9.28 9.51 6.65
C ASP A 21 9.84 8.18 7.20
N LYS A 22 9.80 8.02 8.53
CA LYS A 22 10.22 6.78 9.21
C LYS A 22 9.40 5.55 8.81
N ASN A 23 8.23 5.76 8.18
CA ASN A 23 7.31 4.71 7.78
C ASN A 23 7.36 4.39 6.29
N ASN A 24 8.41 4.81 5.57
CA ASN A 24 8.60 4.60 4.14
C ASN A 24 8.88 3.13 3.72
N SER A 25 8.47 2.16 4.55
CA SER A 25 8.66 0.73 4.36
C SER A 25 7.36 -0.04 4.67
N ILE A 26 7.32 -1.32 4.29
CA ILE A 26 6.17 -2.19 4.61
C ILE A 26 6.01 -2.31 6.14
N GLU A 27 7.11 -2.48 6.86
CA GLU A 27 7.16 -2.56 8.34
C GLU A 27 6.65 -1.27 8.98
N GLY A 28 6.98 -0.11 8.38
CA GLY A 28 6.49 1.19 8.80
C GLY A 28 4.96 1.28 8.76
N ILE A 29 4.37 0.90 7.63
CA ILE A 29 2.90 0.86 7.48
C ILE A 29 2.26 -0.14 8.44
N MET A 30 2.86 -1.31 8.64
CA MET A 30 2.37 -2.30 9.60
C MET A 30 2.37 -1.76 11.04
N THR A 31 3.37 -0.96 11.38
CA THR A 31 3.51 -0.33 12.70
C THR A 31 2.40 0.72 12.93
N ILE A 32 2.14 1.60 11.97
CA ILE A 32 1.08 2.62 12.09
C ILE A 32 -0.31 1.96 12.20
N THR A 33 -0.53 0.90 11.43
CA THR A 33 -1.83 0.23 11.37
C THR A 33 -2.08 -0.72 12.55
N ASN A 34 -1.07 -0.98 13.39
CA ASN A 34 -1.09 -1.99 14.45
C ASN A 34 -1.50 -3.39 13.93
N LYS A 35 -1.25 -3.65 12.62
CA LYS A 35 -1.64 -4.78 11.74
C LYS A 35 -2.54 -4.35 10.58
N LEU A 36 -2.10 -4.71 9.37
CA LEU A 36 -2.91 -4.58 8.15
C LEU A 36 -4.08 -5.58 8.14
N PRO A 37 -5.23 -5.22 7.55
CA PRO A 37 -6.28 -6.18 7.24
C PRO A 37 -5.71 -7.40 6.49
N SER A 38 -6.18 -8.61 6.80
CA SER A 38 -5.66 -9.85 6.21
C SER A 38 -5.91 -9.97 4.70
N THR A 39 -6.82 -9.16 4.18
CA THR A 39 -7.15 -9.01 2.77
C THR A 39 -6.09 -8.19 2.02
N ILE A 40 -5.31 -7.36 2.72
CA ILE A 40 -4.27 -6.52 2.16
C ILE A 40 -2.93 -7.23 2.25
N GLN A 41 -2.31 -7.45 1.10
CA GLN A 41 -1.02 -8.10 0.94
C GLN A 41 0.01 -7.11 0.38
N PRO A 42 0.91 -6.57 1.21
CA PRO A 42 2.04 -5.77 0.74
C PRO A 42 2.93 -6.59 -0.21
N GLN A 43 3.41 -5.95 -1.27
CA GLN A 43 4.23 -6.62 -2.29
C GLN A 43 5.66 -6.10 -2.30
N PHE A 44 5.85 -4.80 -2.58
CA PHE A 44 7.17 -4.19 -2.66
C PHE A 44 7.09 -2.67 -2.48
N VAL A 45 8.25 -2.07 -2.20
CA VAL A 45 8.42 -0.62 -2.10
C VAL A 45 9.21 -0.13 -3.31
N LYS A 46 8.70 0.89 -4.00
CA LYS A 46 9.41 1.60 -5.06
C LYS A 46 9.74 3.01 -4.57
N ILE A 47 11.03 3.30 -4.42
CA ILE A 47 11.50 4.66 -4.11
C ILE A 47 11.58 5.44 -5.41
N GLN A 48 10.79 6.51 -5.53
CA GLN A 48 10.86 7.43 -6.66
C GLN A 48 11.94 8.49 -6.41
N GLU A 49 12.47 9.10 -7.47
CA GLU A 49 13.45 10.18 -7.34
C GLU A 49 12.83 11.45 -6.72
N GLU A 50 11.52 11.65 -6.91
CA GLU A 50 10.72 12.80 -6.46
C GLU A 50 10.31 12.74 -4.97
N GLU A 51 11.25 12.43 -4.08
CA GLU A 51 11.05 12.46 -2.61
C GLU A 51 9.90 11.60 -2.04
N VAL A 52 9.36 10.64 -2.79
CA VAL A 52 8.30 9.75 -2.32
C VAL A 52 8.65 8.27 -2.49
N SER A 53 8.18 7.45 -1.56
CA SER A 53 8.14 6.00 -1.61
C SER A 53 6.72 5.54 -1.94
N GLN A 54 6.60 4.62 -2.88
CA GLN A 54 5.35 3.99 -3.27
C GLN A 54 5.34 2.55 -2.76
N ILE A 55 4.46 2.23 -1.82
CA ILE A 55 4.31 0.90 -1.26
C ILE A 55 3.15 0.21 -1.96
N TYR A 56 3.44 -0.80 -2.77
CA TYR A 56 2.46 -1.50 -3.57
C TYR A 56 1.82 -2.63 -2.77
N CYS A 57 0.50 -2.71 -2.85
CA CYS A 57 -0.31 -3.68 -2.15
C CYS A 57 -1.33 -4.31 -3.11
N ILE A 58 -1.74 -5.53 -2.80
CA ILE A 58 -2.85 -6.22 -3.45
C ILE A 58 -3.95 -6.39 -2.41
N SER A 59 -5.20 -6.24 -2.79
CA SER A 59 -6.35 -6.61 -1.96
C SER A 59 -7.42 -7.34 -2.75
N ASN A 60 -8.19 -8.17 -2.07
CA ASN A 60 -9.42 -8.78 -2.58
C ASN A 60 -10.68 -8.18 -1.94
N ASN A 61 -10.54 -7.11 -1.14
CA ASN A 61 -11.64 -6.41 -0.47
C ASN A 61 -11.48 -4.89 -0.62
N HIS A 62 -12.42 -4.27 -1.32
CA HIS A 62 -12.43 -2.83 -1.59
C HIS A 62 -12.67 -1.98 -0.33
N SER A 63 -13.47 -2.48 0.62
CA SER A 63 -13.78 -1.76 1.85
C SER A 63 -12.57 -1.61 2.76
N ASP A 64 -11.70 -2.62 2.81
CA ASP A 64 -10.47 -2.58 3.61
C ASP A 64 -9.47 -1.56 3.05
N TYR A 65 -9.39 -1.43 1.73
CA TYR A 65 -8.61 -0.39 1.05
C TYR A 65 -9.08 1.02 1.43
N ILE A 66 -10.39 1.30 1.35
CA ILE A 66 -10.95 2.62 1.71
C ILE A 66 -10.67 2.94 3.18
N SER A 67 -10.84 1.96 4.06
CA SER A 67 -10.58 2.13 5.48
C SER A 67 -9.11 2.44 5.78
N LEU A 68 -8.19 1.95 4.94
CA LEU A 68 -6.76 2.08 5.17
C LEU A 68 -6.30 3.54 5.10
N GLU A 69 -6.75 4.29 4.09
CA GLU A 69 -6.41 5.71 3.90
C GLU A 69 -6.72 6.53 5.16
N SER A 70 -7.92 6.35 5.73
CA SER A 70 -8.34 7.02 6.97
C SER A 70 -7.50 6.66 8.20
N ARG A 71 -6.84 5.50 8.21
CA ARG A 71 -6.08 4.98 9.36
C ARG A 71 -4.62 5.37 9.33
N ILE A 72 -4.04 5.49 8.14
CA ILE A 72 -2.59 5.70 7.99
C ILE A 72 -2.21 7.16 7.73
N GLY A 73 -3.17 8.01 7.37
CA GLY A 73 -2.89 9.43 7.11
C GLY A 73 -1.99 9.67 5.91
N TYR A 74 -1.93 8.71 4.99
CA TYR A 74 -1.21 8.78 3.72
C TYR A 74 -2.18 8.59 2.57
N GLU A 75 -1.83 9.15 1.41
CA GLU A 75 -2.58 8.98 0.18
C GLU A 75 -2.53 7.52 -0.29
N VAL A 76 -3.68 6.97 -0.67
CA VAL A 76 -3.79 5.58 -1.16
C VAL A 76 -4.48 5.55 -2.52
N ILE A 77 -3.74 5.18 -3.56
CA ILE A 77 -4.16 5.29 -4.97
C ILE A 77 -4.40 3.91 -5.58
N SER A 78 -5.60 3.63 -6.08
CA SER A 78 -5.91 2.45 -6.90
C SER A 78 -5.26 2.52 -8.29
N LEU A 79 -4.80 1.39 -8.83
CA LEU A 79 -4.13 1.29 -10.14
C LEU A 79 -4.96 0.55 -11.19
#